data_AF-A0A6V7Y0T5-F1
#
_entry.id   AF-A0A6V7Y0T5-F1
#
_cell.length_a   1.000
_cell.length_b   1.000
_cell.length_c   1.000
_cell.angle_alpha   90.00
_cell.angle_beta   90.00
_cell.angle_gamma   90.00
#
_symmetry.space_group_name_H-M   'P 1'
#
loop_
_entity.id
_entity.type
_entity.pdbx_description
1 polymer ?
#
loop_
_entity_poly.entity_id
_entity_poly.type
_entity_poly.pdbx_seq_one_letter_code
_entity_poly.pdbx_strand_id
1 'polypeptide(L)'
;MLDPALKGVTPNFIREIQHRNEVFIEIQDLLAEFPDPSTRAIMDIKIGTRTFLESEVANKHKRVDLYKKMIELAPNEPTDQERQDEAITKLRYMQFRERKSSSATLGFRIEAAQLPGVPIQKNFKQVRTRLQVRRALRHFCGTDKVCKQLAKRLRHIRDSVEASSFFACHEIVGSSVLLIHDGGTNSNNNKEIKVGAWLIDFAKCHRIEGGED
;
A
#
# COMPACT_ATOMS: atom_id res chain seq x y z
N MET A 1 -16.39 8.47 -3.55
CA MET A 1 -16.88 7.08 -3.66
C MET A 1 -18.11 6.97 -2.77
N LEU A 2 -19.29 6.78 -3.36
CA LEU A 2 -20.58 6.75 -2.64
C LEU A 2 -21.10 5.31 -2.46
N ASP A 3 -20.20 4.34 -2.37
CA ASP A 3 -20.57 2.95 -2.12
C ASP A 3 -20.78 2.75 -0.60
N PRO A 4 -22.00 2.43 -0.13
CA PRO A 4 -22.28 2.25 1.28
C PRO A 4 -21.48 1.11 1.92
N ALA A 5 -21.14 0.06 1.16
CA ALA A 5 -20.37 -1.08 1.66
C ALA A 5 -18.94 -0.68 2.05
N LEU A 6 -18.42 0.40 1.45
CA LEU A 6 -17.08 0.92 1.71
C LEU A 6 -17.03 1.98 2.83
N LYS A 7 -18.17 2.32 3.42
CA LYS A 7 -18.23 3.30 4.51
C LYS A 7 -17.36 2.83 5.69
N GLY A 8 -16.43 3.68 6.09
CA GLY A 8 -15.54 3.42 7.20
C GLY A 8 -14.39 2.46 6.89
N VAL A 9 -14.25 1.94 5.67
CA VAL A 9 -13.05 1.18 5.22
C VAL A 9 -12.13 1.99 4.31
N THR A 10 -12.56 3.17 3.87
CA THR A 10 -11.72 4.19 3.20
C THR A 10 -11.71 5.48 4.03
N PRO A 11 -10.73 6.39 3.87
CA PRO A 11 -10.82 7.75 4.39
C PRO A 11 -12.07 8.44 3.85
N ASN A 12 -12.76 9.22 4.69
CA ASN A 12 -13.87 10.04 4.22
C ASN A 12 -13.34 11.11 3.27
N PHE A 13 -13.87 11.15 2.05
CA PHE A 13 -13.70 12.27 1.15
C PHE A 13 -14.60 13.41 1.61
N ILE A 14 -14.04 14.60 1.78
CA ILE A 14 -14.77 15.79 2.26
C ILE A 14 -15.17 16.65 1.06
N ARG A 15 -14.18 17.12 0.29
CA ARG A 15 -14.38 17.96 -0.91
C ARG A 15 -13.09 18.12 -1.71
N GLU A 16 -13.21 18.70 -2.89
CA GLU A 16 -12.07 19.29 -3.59
C GLU A 16 -11.86 20.75 -3.15
N ILE A 17 -10.61 21.16 -3.05
CA ILE A 17 -10.21 22.52 -2.70
C ILE A 17 -9.24 23.06 -3.76
N GLN A 18 -9.39 24.33 -4.12
CA GLN A 18 -8.46 25.01 -5.01
C GLN A 18 -7.53 25.91 -4.20
N HIS A 19 -6.22 25.73 -4.35
CA HIS A 19 -5.21 26.53 -3.67
C HIS A 19 -4.04 26.78 -4.61
N ARG A 20 -3.66 28.05 -4.83
CA ARG A 20 -2.52 28.45 -5.69
C ARG A 20 -2.50 27.79 -7.07
N ASN A 21 -3.66 27.78 -7.75
CA ASN A 21 -3.89 27.15 -9.07
C ASN A 21 -3.73 25.61 -9.11
N GLU A 22 -3.63 24.96 -7.97
CA GLU A 22 -3.65 23.50 -7.85
C GLU A 22 -4.97 23.05 -7.21
N VAL A 23 -5.41 21.85 -7.58
CA VAL A 23 -6.59 21.19 -7.00
C VAL A 23 -6.10 20.13 -6.02
N PHE A 24 -6.62 20.16 -4.80
CA PHE A 24 -6.35 19.17 -3.76
C PHE A 24 -7.65 18.49 -3.33
N ILE A 25 -7.53 17.26 -2.84
CA ILE A 25 -8.62 16.58 -2.15
C ILE A 25 -8.48 16.80 -0.65
N GLU A 26 -9.54 17.29 -0.01
CA GLU A 26 -9.68 17.28 1.44
C GLU A 26 -10.26 15.93 1.85
N ILE A 27 -9.50 15.17 2.63
CA ILE A 27 -9.84 13.83 3.08
C ILE A 27 -9.57 13.69 4.59
N GLN A 28 -10.24 12.73 5.22
CA GLN A 28 -10.04 12.42 6.64
C GLN A 28 -8.57 12.09 6.94
N ASP A 29 -8.02 12.76 7.96
CA ASP A 29 -6.75 12.37 8.57
C ASP A 29 -6.94 11.13 9.45
N LEU A 30 -6.53 9.97 8.93
CA LEU A 30 -6.59 8.69 9.66
C LEU A 30 -5.67 8.66 10.89
N LEU A 31 -4.64 9.52 10.93
CA LEU A 31 -3.68 9.58 12.03
C LEU A 31 -4.20 10.37 13.22
N ALA A 32 -5.25 11.18 13.05
CA ALA A 32 -5.86 11.96 14.14
C ALA A 32 -6.38 11.07 15.28
N GLU A 33 -6.81 9.84 14.98
CA GLU A 33 -7.25 8.85 15.99
C GLU A 33 -6.10 8.22 16.79
N PHE A 34 -4.85 8.40 16.31
CA PHE A 34 -3.61 7.86 16.87
C PHE A 34 -2.59 9.01 17.08
N PRO A 35 -2.86 9.96 17.99
CA PRO A 35 -2.11 11.21 18.07
C PRO A 35 -0.68 11.06 18.61
N ASP A 36 -0.37 9.98 19.32
CA ASP A 36 0.92 9.79 19.99
C ASP A 36 1.92 9.01 19.10
N PRO A 37 2.92 9.68 18.51
CA PRO A 37 3.92 9.03 17.65
C PRO A 37 4.88 8.11 18.43
N SER A 38 4.96 8.23 19.75
CA SER A 38 5.82 7.38 20.58
C SER A 38 5.25 5.98 20.80
N THR A 39 3.95 5.81 20.54
CA THR A 39 3.23 4.52 20.67
C THR A 39 2.61 4.05 19.36
N ARG A 40 2.40 4.96 18.39
CA ARG A 40 1.84 4.65 17.08
C ARG A 40 2.83 3.92 16.17
N ALA A 41 2.35 2.85 15.54
CA ALA A 41 2.97 2.21 14.40
C ALA A 41 2.08 2.36 13.14
N ILE A 42 2.71 2.51 11.97
CA ILE A 42 2.05 2.65 10.67
C ILE A 42 2.67 1.66 9.69
N MET A 43 1.89 1.00 8.84
CA MET A 43 2.39 0.18 7.74
C MET A 43 1.56 0.38 6.48
N ASP A 44 2.25 0.64 5.38
CA ASP A 44 1.65 0.71 4.04
C ASP A 44 1.88 -0.62 3.32
N ILE A 45 0.78 -1.29 2.98
CA ILE A 45 0.79 -2.53 2.20
C ILE A 45 0.12 -2.27 0.86
N LYS A 46 0.91 -2.27 -0.22
CA LYS A 46 0.38 -2.19 -1.57
C LYS A 46 -0.27 -3.51 -1.97
N ILE A 47 -1.49 -3.44 -2.49
CA ILE A 47 -2.30 -4.60 -2.88
C ILE A 47 -2.24 -4.80 -4.40
N GLY A 48 -2.34 -6.06 -4.83
CA GLY A 48 -2.37 -6.47 -6.23
C GLY A 48 -1.19 -7.35 -6.62
N THR A 49 -1.44 -8.31 -7.51
CA THR A 49 -0.41 -9.08 -8.22
C THR A 49 0.26 -8.25 -9.30
N ARG A 50 -0.48 -7.27 -9.86
CA ARG A 50 -0.03 -6.27 -10.81
C ARG A 50 -0.17 -4.88 -10.20
N THR A 51 0.83 -4.01 -10.44
CA THR A 51 0.91 -2.66 -9.86
C THR A 51 1.06 -1.53 -10.88
N PHE A 52 0.81 -1.84 -12.15
CA PHE A 52 0.74 -0.90 -13.28
C PHE A 52 -0.51 -1.16 -14.09
N LEU A 53 -1.08 -0.12 -14.71
CA LEU A 53 -2.24 -0.23 -15.59
C LEU A 53 -1.86 -0.82 -16.95
N GLU A 54 -2.79 -1.47 -17.63
CA GLU A 54 -2.55 -1.99 -18.99
C GLU A 54 -2.21 -0.86 -19.97
N SER A 55 -2.81 0.31 -19.82
CA SER A 55 -2.48 1.50 -20.60
C SER A 55 -1.03 2.00 -20.38
N GLU A 56 -0.43 1.75 -19.21
CA GLU A 56 0.97 2.09 -18.94
C GLU A 56 1.96 1.17 -19.70
N VAL A 57 1.49 0.03 -20.22
CA VAL A 57 2.29 -0.90 -21.03
C VAL A 57 2.72 -0.27 -22.36
N ALA A 58 1.89 0.61 -22.93
CA ALA A 58 2.16 1.25 -24.21
C ALA A 58 3.30 2.29 -24.16
N ASN A 59 3.60 2.84 -22.98
CA ASN A 59 4.62 3.87 -22.82
C ASN A 59 6.04 3.28 -22.82
N LYS A 60 6.77 3.49 -23.92
CA LYS A 60 8.14 3.00 -24.12
C LYS A 60 9.24 3.99 -23.69
N HIS A 61 8.88 5.13 -23.08
CA HIS A 61 9.86 6.12 -22.64
C HIS A 61 10.76 5.55 -21.53
N LYS A 62 12.09 5.57 -21.78
CA LYS A 62 13.09 5.08 -20.83
C LYS A 62 13.41 6.12 -19.76
N ARG A 63 13.76 5.67 -18.56
CA ARG A 63 14.01 6.51 -17.38
C ARG A 63 15.29 6.10 -16.68
N VAL A 64 16.21 7.05 -16.58
CA VAL A 64 17.50 6.88 -15.90
C VAL A 64 17.33 6.65 -14.39
N ASP A 65 16.37 7.35 -13.76
CA ASP A 65 16.15 7.20 -12.31
C ASP A 65 15.64 5.82 -11.91
N LEU A 66 14.84 5.18 -12.78
CA LEU A 66 14.35 3.82 -12.55
C LEU A 66 15.45 2.77 -12.73
N TYR A 67 16.34 2.98 -13.71
CA TYR A 67 17.51 2.15 -13.89
C TYR A 67 18.43 2.22 -12.67
N LYS A 68 18.77 3.44 -12.21
CA LYS A 68 19.57 3.65 -10.99
C LYS A 68 18.98 2.92 -9.77
N LYS A 69 17.66 3.04 -9.56
CA LYS A 69 16.95 2.31 -8.50
C LYS A 69 17.03 0.78 -8.67
N MET A 70 17.00 0.27 -9.90
CA MET A 70 17.10 -1.17 -10.17
C MET A 70 18.48 -1.70 -9.81
N ILE A 71 19.55 -1.05 -10.28
CA ILE A 71 20.92 -1.51 -10.02
C ILE A 71 21.33 -1.38 -8.55
N GLU A 72 20.82 -0.37 -7.83
CA GLU A 72 20.97 -0.24 -6.37
C GLU A 72 20.43 -1.47 -5.64
N LEU A 73 19.36 -2.08 -6.17
CA LEU A 73 18.71 -3.26 -5.60
C LEU A 73 19.30 -4.58 -6.09
N ALA A 74 19.67 -4.65 -7.37
CA ALA A 74 20.14 -5.85 -8.04
C ALA A 74 21.05 -5.44 -9.21
N PRO A 75 22.37 -5.30 -8.98
CA PRO A 75 23.31 -4.80 -10.00
C PRO A 75 23.32 -5.63 -11.30
N ASN A 76 23.06 -6.94 -11.20
CA ASN A 76 23.07 -7.87 -12.32
C ASN A 76 21.70 -8.05 -13.01
N GLU A 77 20.69 -7.29 -12.58
CA GLU A 77 19.33 -7.39 -13.11
C GLU A 77 19.14 -6.82 -14.53
N PRO A 78 19.76 -5.68 -14.90
CA PRO A 78 19.54 -5.12 -16.24
C PRO A 78 20.10 -6.03 -17.34
N THR A 79 19.55 -5.93 -18.55
CA THR A 79 20.15 -6.53 -19.76
C THR A 79 21.35 -5.72 -20.25
N ASP A 80 22.12 -6.24 -21.20
CA ASP A 80 23.25 -5.51 -21.79
C ASP A 80 22.81 -4.21 -22.48
N GLN A 81 21.66 -4.23 -23.16
CA GLN A 81 21.09 -3.02 -23.76
C GLN A 81 20.67 -2.01 -22.69
N GLU A 82 20.02 -2.44 -21.61
CA GLU A 82 19.62 -1.57 -20.51
C GLU A 82 20.84 -0.96 -19.78
N ARG A 83 21.96 -1.71 -19.70
CA ARG A 83 23.24 -1.21 -19.20
C ARG A 83 23.82 -0.14 -20.12
N GLN A 84 23.81 -0.38 -21.43
CA GLN A 84 24.31 0.58 -22.42
C GLN A 84 23.51 1.88 -22.42
N ASP A 85 22.18 1.79 -22.30
CA ASP A 85 21.30 2.95 -22.32
C ASP A 85 21.23 3.71 -20.97
N GLU A 86 21.69 3.06 -19.89
CA GLU A 86 21.55 3.50 -18.49
C GLU A 86 20.12 3.93 -18.11
N ALA A 87 19.13 3.35 -18.77
CA ALA A 87 17.72 3.72 -18.64
C ALA A 87 16.80 2.54 -18.97
N ILE A 88 15.70 2.42 -18.22
CA ILE A 88 14.69 1.37 -18.42
C ILE A 88 13.29 1.97 -18.49
N THR A 89 12.35 1.26 -19.12
CA THR A 89 10.95 1.70 -19.13
C THR A 89 10.32 1.56 -17.74
N LYS A 90 9.24 2.31 -17.49
CA LYS A 90 8.47 2.20 -16.26
C LYS A 90 7.92 0.79 -16.06
N LEU A 91 7.36 0.20 -17.11
CA LEU A 91 6.84 -1.17 -17.10
C LEU A 91 7.90 -2.18 -16.63
N ARG A 92 9.09 -2.13 -17.24
CA ARG A 92 10.20 -3.02 -16.90
C ARG A 92 10.61 -2.93 -15.43
N TYR A 93 10.63 -1.70 -14.88
CA TYR A 93 10.92 -1.48 -13.47
C TYR A 93 9.81 -2.04 -12.56
N MET A 94 8.54 -1.85 -12.92
CA MET A 94 7.41 -2.34 -12.14
C MET A 94 7.38 -3.88 -12.10
N GLN A 95 7.58 -4.55 -13.24
CA GLN A 95 7.70 -6.00 -13.32
C GLN A 95 8.88 -6.55 -12.49
N PHE A 96 10.01 -5.85 -12.51
CA PHE A 96 11.14 -6.17 -11.63
C PHE A 96 10.75 -6.10 -10.15
N ARG A 97 10.08 -5.02 -9.74
CA ARG A 97 9.61 -4.81 -8.37
C ARG A 97 8.62 -5.87 -7.93
N GLU A 98 7.69 -6.25 -8.79
CA GLU A 98 6.72 -7.32 -8.52
C GLU A 98 7.41 -8.67 -8.29
N ARG A 99 8.44 -8.99 -9.09
CA ARG A 99 9.22 -10.23 -8.96
C ARG A 99 10.16 -10.25 -7.75
N LYS A 100 10.74 -9.09 -7.37
CA LYS A 100 11.65 -9.00 -6.21
C LYS A 100 10.92 -8.87 -4.87
N SER A 101 9.63 -8.55 -4.89
CA SER A 101 8.77 -8.49 -3.71
C SER A 101 7.83 -9.68 -3.64
N SER A 102 6.92 -9.66 -2.66
CA SER A 102 5.84 -10.64 -2.53
C SER A 102 4.67 -10.41 -3.48
N SER A 103 4.62 -9.32 -4.27
CA SER A 103 3.44 -8.95 -5.08
C SER A 103 3.05 -10.08 -6.04
N ALA A 104 4.00 -10.59 -6.83
CA ALA A 104 3.73 -11.62 -7.82
C ALA A 104 3.28 -12.96 -7.21
N THR A 105 3.69 -13.27 -5.98
CA THR A 105 3.45 -14.58 -5.35
C THR A 105 2.32 -14.58 -4.33
N LEU A 106 2.07 -13.44 -3.67
CA LEU A 106 1.11 -13.31 -2.56
C LEU A 106 0.04 -12.25 -2.84
N GLY A 107 0.12 -11.51 -3.94
CA GLY A 107 -0.86 -10.47 -4.29
C GLY A 107 -0.76 -9.18 -3.46
N PHE A 108 0.34 -8.97 -2.74
CA PHE A 108 0.62 -7.72 -2.03
C PHE A 108 2.11 -7.59 -1.69
N ARG A 109 2.55 -6.39 -1.29
CA ARG A 109 3.88 -6.15 -0.69
C ARG A 109 3.84 -5.05 0.35
N ILE A 110 4.73 -5.13 1.34
CA ILE A 110 4.96 -4.05 2.30
C ILE A 110 5.81 -2.99 1.58
N GLU A 111 5.32 -1.75 1.50
CA GLU A 111 6.05 -0.63 0.89
C GLU A 111 6.87 0.12 1.95
N ALA A 112 6.25 0.38 3.09
CA ALA A 112 6.89 1.09 4.20
C ALA A 112 6.27 0.68 5.54
N ALA A 113 7.03 0.88 6.61
CA ALA A 113 6.53 0.78 7.96
C ALA A 113 7.22 1.82 8.85
N GLN A 114 6.51 2.32 9.85
CA GLN A 114 7.01 3.16 10.90
C GLN A 114 6.66 2.49 12.23
N LEU A 115 7.67 2.14 13.02
CA LEU A 115 7.48 1.62 14.37
C LEU A 115 7.47 2.77 15.37
N PRO A 116 6.95 2.56 16.59
CA PRO A 116 6.86 3.61 17.60
C PRO A 116 8.25 4.20 17.91
N GLY A 117 8.37 5.53 17.81
CA GLY A 117 9.64 6.24 18.03
C GLY A 117 10.74 6.00 16.99
N VAL A 118 10.47 5.24 15.91
CA VAL A 118 11.46 4.93 14.85
C VAL A 118 11.11 5.70 13.57
N PRO A 119 12.10 6.21 12.81
CA PRO A 119 11.86 6.76 11.47
C PRO A 119 11.21 5.77 10.51
N ILE A 120 10.55 6.28 9.47
CA ILE A 120 9.92 5.45 8.43
C ILE A 120 10.98 4.58 7.74
N GLN A 121 10.74 3.27 7.75
CA GLN A 121 11.54 2.25 7.10
C GLN A 121 10.94 1.94 5.71
N LYS A 122 11.79 1.89 4.68
CA LYS A 122 11.42 1.56 3.28
C LYS A 122 12.21 0.37 2.71
N ASN A 123 12.95 -0.33 3.55
CA ASN A 123 13.82 -1.47 3.19
C ASN A 123 13.04 -2.79 3.04
N PHE A 124 11.78 -2.74 2.63
CA PHE A 124 10.94 -3.92 2.38
C PHE A 124 11.05 -4.44 0.94
N LYS A 125 11.86 -3.79 0.10
CA LYS A 125 11.99 -4.04 -1.34
C LYS A 125 12.36 -5.50 -1.70
N GLN A 126 12.94 -6.25 -0.76
CA GLN A 126 13.34 -7.66 -0.92
C GLN A 126 12.57 -8.63 -0.01
N VAL A 127 11.55 -8.14 0.72
CA VAL A 127 10.65 -9.00 1.49
C VAL A 127 9.71 -9.69 0.51
N ARG A 128 9.95 -10.99 0.27
CA ARG A 128 9.28 -11.75 -0.79
C ARG A 128 8.60 -13.02 -0.31
N THR A 129 9.27 -13.82 0.51
CA THR A 129 8.73 -15.12 0.91
C THR A 129 7.64 -14.97 1.98
N ARG A 130 6.71 -15.93 2.04
CA ARG A 130 5.67 -15.97 3.08
C ARG A 130 6.25 -15.91 4.49
N LEU A 131 7.42 -16.52 4.72
CA LEU A 131 8.13 -16.47 6.00
C LEU A 131 8.65 -15.06 6.31
N GLN A 132 9.28 -14.39 5.35
CA GLN A 132 9.78 -13.02 5.52
C GLN A 132 8.63 -12.04 5.79
N VAL A 133 7.54 -12.13 5.00
CA VAL A 133 6.34 -11.32 5.18
C VAL A 133 5.72 -11.56 6.57
N ARG A 134 5.57 -12.82 6.97
CA ARG A 134 5.07 -13.16 8.32
C ARG A 134 5.93 -12.57 9.43
N ARG A 135 7.27 -12.60 9.28
CA ARG A 135 8.20 -12.00 10.25
C ARG A 135 8.03 -10.49 10.32
N ALA A 136 7.95 -9.80 9.17
CA ALA A 136 7.73 -8.36 9.12
C ALA A 136 6.40 -7.94 9.76
N LEU A 137 5.30 -8.65 9.46
CA LEU A 137 3.98 -8.37 10.05
C LEU A 137 3.96 -8.63 11.55
N ARG A 138 4.58 -9.72 12.03
CA ARG A 138 4.69 -10.00 13.47
C ARG A 138 5.51 -8.93 14.19
N HIS A 139 6.62 -8.50 13.59
CA HIS A 139 7.44 -7.43 14.14
C HIS A 139 6.65 -6.12 14.22
N PHE A 140 5.89 -5.78 13.18
CA PHE A 140 5.00 -4.64 13.17
C PHE A 140 3.94 -4.70 14.26
N CYS A 141 3.19 -5.80 14.38
CA CYS A 141 2.17 -5.97 15.40
C CYS A 141 2.71 -5.79 16.83
N GLY A 142 3.93 -6.27 17.09
CA GLY A 142 4.55 -6.33 18.43
C GLY A 142 3.90 -7.34 19.39
N THR A 143 2.57 -7.47 19.38
CA THR A 143 1.79 -8.33 20.28
C THR A 143 0.73 -9.14 19.54
N ASP A 144 0.36 -10.30 20.09
CA ASP A 144 -0.72 -11.13 19.57
C ASP A 144 -2.08 -10.43 19.61
N LYS A 145 -2.30 -9.54 20.59
CA LYS A 145 -3.53 -8.76 20.70
C LYS A 145 -3.70 -7.83 19.49
N VAL A 146 -2.68 -7.06 19.13
CA VAL A 146 -2.70 -6.20 17.93
C VAL A 146 -2.91 -7.04 16.67
N CYS A 147 -2.16 -8.13 16.53
CA CYS A 147 -2.27 -9.01 15.37
C CYS A 147 -3.68 -9.62 15.20
N LYS A 148 -4.34 -10.05 16.30
CA LYS A 148 -5.71 -10.55 16.27
C LYS A 148 -6.71 -9.47 15.87
N GLN A 149 -6.58 -8.26 16.41
CA GLN A 149 -7.49 -7.15 16.09
C GLN A 149 -7.32 -6.67 14.63
N LEU A 150 -6.08 -6.54 14.14
CA LEU A 150 -5.81 -6.23 12.73
C LEU A 150 -6.37 -7.31 11.81
N ALA A 151 -6.18 -8.60 12.14
CA ALA A 151 -6.75 -9.69 11.34
C ALA A 151 -8.28 -9.65 11.31
N LYS A 152 -8.95 -9.29 12.42
CA LYS A 152 -10.40 -9.08 12.46
C LYS A 152 -10.82 -7.91 11.57
N ARG A 153 -10.10 -6.79 11.65
CA ARG A 153 -10.37 -5.61 10.83
C ARG A 153 -10.17 -5.88 9.34
N LEU A 154 -9.11 -6.59 8.96
CA LEU A 154 -8.84 -6.98 7.57
C LEU A 154 -9.91 -7.92 7.00
N ARG A 155 -10.45 -8.85 7.81
CA ARG A 155 -11.61 -9.67 7.38
C ARG A 155 -12.82 -8.81 7.10
N HIS A 156 -13.12 -7.85 7.97
CA HIS A 156 -14.22 -6.91 7.73
C HIS A 156 -14.01 -6.06 6.46
N ILE A 157 -12.78 -5.58 6.19
CA ILE A 157 -12.47 -4.89 4.94
C ILE A 157 -12.74 -5.79 3.73
N ARG A 158 -12.32 -7.06 3.79
CA ARG A 158 -12.61 -8.04 2.73
C ARG A 158 -14.12 -8.18 2.53
N ASP A 159 -14.88 -8.39 3.60
CA ASP A 159 -16.33 -8.58 3.50
C ASP A 159 -17.03 -7.32 2.92
N SER A 160 -16.56 -6.11 3.28
CA SER A 160 -16.99 -4.84 2.67
C SER A 160 -16.66 -4.72 1.19
N VAL A 161 -15.46 -5.15 0.79
CA VAL A 161 -15.01 -5.14 -0.61
C VAL A 161 -15.79 -6.15 -1.44
N GLU A 162 -16.06 -7.35 -0.91
CA GLU A 162 -16.86 -8.38 -1.58
C GLU A 162 -18.32 -7.96 -1.80
N ALA A 163 -18.85 -7.08 -0.95
CA ALA A 163 -20.20 -6.52 -1.08
C ALA A 163 -20.27 -5.22 -1.92
N SER A 164 -19.13 -4.68 -2.36
CA SER A 164 -19.04 -3.38 -3.01
C SER A 164 -19.25 -3.49 -4.53
N SER A 165 -20.27 -2.80 -5.05
CA SER A 165 -20.47 -2.68 -6.50
C SER A 165 -19.34 -1.89 -7.17
N PHE A 166 -18.76 -0.93 -6.44
CA PHE A 166 -17.57 -0.22 -6.91
C PHE A 166 -16.42 -1.19 -7.16
N PHE A 167 -16.04 -2.03 -6.19
CA PHE A 167 -14.95 -2.99 -6.38
C PHE A 167 -15.29 -4.07 -7.42
N ALA A 168 -16.55 -4.47 -7.54
CA ALA A 168 -16.98 -5.44 -8.55
C ALA A 168 -16.80 -4.94 -9.99
N CYS A 169 -16.96 -3.63 -10.22
CA CYS A 169 -16.93 -3.03 -11.56
C CYS A 169 -15.66 -2.25 -11.88
N HIS A 170 -14.65 -2.25 -11.00
CA HIS A 170 -13.44 -1.46 -11.21
C HIS A 170 -12.16 -2.30 -11.17
N GLU A 171 -11.29 -2.02 -12.12
CA GLU A 171 -9.88 -2.38 -12.04
C GLU A 171 -9.19 -1.39 -11.10
N ILE A 172 -8.76 -1.87 -9.93
CA ILE A 172 -8.09 -1.06 -8.91
C ILE A 172 -6.63 -1.48 -8.83
N VAL A 173 -5.73 -0.61 -9.27
CA VAL A 173 -4.30 -0.89 -9.31
C VAL A 173 -3.53 0.12 -8.49
N GLY A 174 -2.54 -0.36 -7.74
CA GLY A 174 -1.63 0.54 -7.03
C GLY A 174 -2.20 1.14 -5.75
N SER A 175 -3.41 0.77 -5.35
CA SER A 175 -3.97 1.07 -4.03
C SER A 175 -3.22 0.34 -2.92
N SER A 176 -3.42 0.81 -1.70
CA SER A 176 -2.78 0.25 -0.51
C SER A 176 -3.80 0.01 0.61
N VAL A 177 -3.47 -0.89 1.53
CA VAL A 177 -4.07 -0.95 2.86
C VAL A 177 -3.10 -0.30 3.84
N LEU A 178 -3.53 0.77 4.49
CA LEU A 178 -2.79 1.45 5.55
C LEU A 178 -3.18 0.86 6.90
N LEU A 179 -2.25 0.21 7.58
CA LEU A 179 -2.43 -0.31 8.93
C LEU A 179 -1.89 0.69 9.95
N ILE A 180 -2.63 0.94 11.03
CA ILE A 180 -2.22 1.82 12.12
C ILE A 180 -2.59 1.17 13.46
N HIS A 181 -1.73 1.26 14.47
CA HIS A 181 -2.09 0.90 15.85
C HIS A 181 -1.28 1.69 16.87
N ASP A 182 -1.79 1.84 18.10
CA ASP A 182 -1.07 2.48 19.23
C ASP A 182 -0.57 1.46 20.28
N GLY A 183 -0.61 0.17 19.95
CA GLY A 183 -0.18 -0.93 20.83
C GLY A 183 1.33 -1.11 20.98
N GLY A 184 2.13 -0.03 20.85
CA GLY A 184 3.58 -0.08 21.01
C GLY A 184 4.04 -0.62 22.37
N THR A 185 5.30 -1.06 22.46
CA THR A 185 5.87 -1.76 23.63
C THR A 185 5.84 -0.97 24.95
N ASN A 186 5.58 0.34 24.89
CA ASN A 186 5.49 1.23 26.06
C ASN A 186 4.04 1.52 26.49
N SER A 187 3.05 0.82 25.93
CA SER A 187 1.65 1.05 26.28
C SER A 187 1.35 0.49 27.68
N ASN A 188 0.90 1.36 28.59
CA ASN A 188 0.42 0.96 29.91
C ASN A 188 -0.63 -0.15 29.77
N ASN A 189 -0.48 -1.26 30.50
CA ASN A 189 -1.32 -2.45 30.41
C ASN A 189 -2.84 -2.22 30.63
N ASN A 190 -3.26 -1.03 31.08
CA ASN A 190 -4.65 -0.64 31.28
C ASN A 190 -5.25 0.24 30.17
N LYS A 191 -4.48 0.71 29.19
CA LYS A 191 -5.02 1.50 28.06
C LYS A 191 -5.55 0.57 26.97
N GLU A 192 -6.74 0.86 26.47
CA GLU A 192 -7.28 0.17 25.30
C GLU A 192 -6.39 0.43 24.09
N ILE A 193 -5.96 -0.65 23.42
CA ILE A 193 -5.16 -0.59 22.21
C ILE A 193 -6.09 -0.36 21.03
N LYS A 194 -5.92 0.76 20.35
CA LYS A 194 -6.59 1.05 19.08
C LYS A 194 -5.83 0.39 17.94
N VAL A 195 -6.60 -0.15 17.01
CA VAL A 195 -6.10 -0.59 15.71
C VAL A 195 -7.01 -0.06 14.62
N GLY A 196 -6.42 0.25 13.49
CA GLY A 196 -7.10 0.77 12.33
C GLY A 196 -6.51 0.20 11.05
N ALA A 197 -7.37 0.02 10.05
CA ALA A 197 -6.93 -0.29 8.71
C ALA A 197 -7.90 0.32 7.69
N TRP A 198 -7.35 0.88 6.62
CA TRP A 198 -8.12 1.54 5.56
C TRP A 198 -7.50 1.29 4.19
N LEU A 199 -8.35 1.21 3.17
CA LEU A 199 -7.95 1.25 1.77
C LEU A 199 -7.70 2.70 1.35
N ILE A 200 -6.55 2.95 0.74
CA ILE A 200 -6.10 4.27 0.27
C ILE A 200 -5.56 4.18 -1.17
N ASP A 201 -5.23 5.34 -1.76
CA ASP A 201 -4.57 5.47 -3.06
C ASP A 201 -5.37 4.91 -4.25
N PHE A 202 -6.59 5.41 -4.44
CA PHE A 202 -7.47 5.03 -5.56
C PHE A 202 -7.19 5.79 -6.88
N ALA A 203 -6.03 6.44 -7.00
CA ALA A 203 -5.71 7.30 -8.15
C ALA A 203 -5.63 6.57 -9.50
N LYS A 204 -5.42 5.25 -9.48
CA LYS A 204 -5.38 4.37 -10.66
C LYS A 204 -6.50 3.35 -10.60
N CYS A 205 -7.72 3.85 -10.60
CA CYS A 205 -8.94 3.06 -10.59
C CYS A 205 -9.74 3.36 -11.86
N HIS A 206 -10.09 2.33 -12.62
CA HIS A 206 -10.85 2.45 -13.86
C HIS A 206 -12.04 1.50 -13.86
N ARG A 207 -13.20 1.98 -14.29
CA ARG A 207 -14.37 1.12 -14.50
C ARG A 207 -14.08 0.17 -15.67
N ILE A 208 -14.47 -1.09 -15.52
CA ILE A 208 -14.33 -2.11 -16.56
C ILE A 208 -15.58 -2.06 -17.46
N GLU A 209 -15.39 -2.12 -18.78
CA GLU A 209 -16.50 -2.17 -19.73
C GLU A 209 -17.33 -3.46 -19.52
N GLY A 210 -18.65 -3.31 -19.33
CA GLY A 210 -19.59 -4.44 -19.13
C GLY A 210 -19.95 -4.77 -17.67
N GLY A 211 -19.49 -4.00 -16.69
CA GLY A 211 -19.98 -4.12 -15.30
C GLY A 211 -21.36 -3.46 -15.14
N GLU A 212 -22.42 -4.27 -15.09
CA GLU A 212 -23.77 -3.83 -14.73
C GLU A 212 -23.86 -3.49 -13.23
N ASP A 213 -24.64 -2.45 -12.89
CA ASP A 213 -24.80 -1.91 -11.52
C ASP A 213 -25.65 -2.82 -10.60
#